data_AF-R5A1R3-F1
#
_entry.id   AF-R5A1R3-F1
#
_cell.length_a   1.000
_cell.length_b   1.000
_cell.length_c   1.000
_cell.angle_alpha   90.00
_cell.angle_beta   90.00
_cell.angle_gamma   90.00
#
_symmetry.space_group_name_H-M   'P 1'
#
loop_
_entity.id
_entity.type
_entity.pdbx_description
1 polymer ?
#
loop_
_entity_poly.entity_id
_entity_poly.type
_entity_poly.pdbx_seq_one_letter_code
_entity_poly.pdbx_strand_id
1 'polypeptide(L)'
;MEELDEGLDELAEQVDEIDYDLGELEEDYYELEDEDECGCGCHHHHDEDDFDDAEFEVTCPSCGDTIELNDEMLEEGSIVCPGCGETLEFDFDDDEEPEEDGQE
;
A
#
# COMPACT_ATOMS: atom_id res chain seq x y z
N MET A 1 15.73 35.74 14.91
CA MET A 1 16.73 34.69 14.67
C MET A 1 16.85 33.86 15.92
N GLU A 2 17.10 34.45 17.10
CA GLU A 2 17.08 33.71 18.38
C GLU A 2 15.77 32.92 18.64
N GLU A 3 14.58 33.49 18.42
CA GLU A 3 13.30 32.75 18.58
C GLU A 3 13.15 31.57 17.61
N LEU A 4 13.74 31.67 16.42
CA LEU A 4 13.73 30.60 15.43
C LEU A 4 14.75 29.52 15.80
N ASP A 5 15.92 29.92 16.30
CA ASP A 5 16.97 29.00 16.74
C ASP A 5 16.50 28.21 17.99
N GLU A 6 15.86 28.88 18.96
CA GLU A 6 15.31 28.25 20.17
C GLU A 6 14.19 27.25 19.83
N GLY A 7 13.32 27.59 18.87
CA GLY A 7 12.32 26.64 18.36
C GLY A 7 12.90 25.48 17.54
N LEU A 8 14.10 25.65 16.97
CA LEU A 8 14.79 24.59 16.22
C LEU A 8 15.50 23.62 17.16
N ASP A 9 16.04 24.11 18.28
CA ASP A 9 16.56 23.30 19.37
C ASP A 9 15.44 22.47 20.02
N GLU A 10 14.29 23.08 20.33
CA GLU A 10 13.11 22.38 20.88
C GLU A 10 12.57 21.30 19.92
N LEU A 11 12.60 21.58 18.61
CA LEU A 11 12.21 20.61 17.59
C LEU A 11 13.20 19.45 17.49
N ALA A 12 14.50 19.72 17.62
CA ALA A 12 15.52 18.68 17.61
C ALA A 12 15.34 17.71 18.78
N GLU A 13 15.08 18.22 19.98
CA GLU A 13 14.79 17.39 21.17
C GLU A 13 13.54 16.51 20.96
N GLN A 14 12.48 17.05 20.35
CA GLN A 14 11.28 16.27 20.03
C GLN A 14 11.52 15.20 18.98
N VAL A 15 12.37 15.47 17.97
CA VAL A 15 12.71 14.48 16.94
C VAL A 15 13.51 13.33 17.54
N ASP A 16 14.45 13.62 18.45
CA ASP A 16 15.20 12.59 19.17
C ASP A 16 14.28 11.70 20.04
N GLU A 17 13.27 12.29 20.68
CA GLU A 17 12.26 11.54 21.44
C GLU A 17 11.43 10.62 20.53
N ILE A 18 10.98 11.12 19.38
CA ILE A 18 10.21 10.33 18.40
C ILE A 18 11.03 9.18 17.83
N ASP A 19 12.32 9.41 17.52
CA ASP A 19 13.21 8.37 17.00
C ASP A 19 13.36 7.21 18.00
N TYR A 20 13.51 7.53 19.28
CA TYR A 20 13.58 6.53 20.36
C TYR A 20 12.27 5.74 20.49
N ASP A 21 11.12 6.42 20.53
CA ASP A 21 9.82 5.77 20.66
C ASP A 21 9.51 4.84 19.47
N LEU A 22 9.90 5.24 18.26
CA LEU A 22 9.73 4.41 17.06
C LEU A 22 10.67 3.21 17.07
N GLY A 23 11.92 3.37 17.52
CA GLY A 23 12.85 2.25 17.67
C GLY A 23 12.32 1.17 18.62
N GLU A 24 11.77 1.56 19.78
CA GLU A 24 11.18 0.60 20.72
C GLU A 24 9.92 -0.09 20.13
N LEU A 25 9.08 0.65 19.39
CA LEU A 25 7.95 0.06 18.68
C LEU A 25 8.42 -0.94 17.62
N GLU A 26 9.50 -0.63 16.91
CA GLU A 26 10.06 -1.49 15.88
C GLU A 26 10.64 -2.78 16.47
N GLU A 27 11.30 -2.70 17.62
CA GLU A 27 11.73 -3.88 18.38
C GLU A 27 10.53 -4.73 18.82
N ASP A 28 9.44 -4.11 19.31
CA ASP A 28 8.25 -4.81 19.82
C ASP A 28 7.37 -5.44 18.72
N TYR A 29 7.28 -4.82 17.54
CA TYR A 29 6.30 -5.19 16.50
C TYR A 29 6.92 -5.71 15.21
N TYR A 30 8.14 -5.29 14.86
CA TYR A 30 8.77 -5.63 13.57
C TYR A 30 9.88 -6.70 13.69
N GLU A 31 10.01 -7.36 14.85
CA GLU A 31 10.95 -8.48 15.07
C GLU A 31 12.36 -8.19 14.53
N LEU A 32 12.85 -6.95 14.68
CA LEU A 32 14.21 -6.54 14.27
C LEU A 32 15.31 -7.12 15.20
N GLU A 33 14.99 -8.16 15.96
CA GLU A 33 15.93 -8.99 16.71
C GLU A 33 16.66 -9.94 15.76
N ASP A 34 17.56 -9.47 14.90
CA ASP A 34 18.81 -10.18 14.56
C ASP A 34 19.66 -9.43 13.51
N GLU A 35 20.98 -9.57 13.70
CA GLU A 35 22.13 -8.80 13.24
C GLU A 35 22.43 -8.73 11.72
N ASP A 36 21.50 -8.94 10.79
CA ASP A 36 21.83 -8.86 9.36
C ASP A 36 20.79 -8.07 8.54
N GLU A 37 21.33 -7.13 7.75
CA GLU A 37 20.69 -6.51 6.59
C GLU A 37 19.86 -5.24 6.86
N CYS A 38 20.58 -4.10 6.88
CA CYS A 38 20.15 -2.81 6.34
C CYS A 38 18.62 -2.64 6.14
N GLY A 39 17.96 -1.92 7.06
CA GLY A 39 16.56 -1.48 6.98
C GLY A 39 16.22 -0.52 5.82
N CYS A 40 16.87 -0.69 4.68
CA CYS A 40 16.48 -0.19 3.37
C CYS A 40 16.21 -1.45 2.56
N GLY A 41 14.93 -1.73 2.26
CA GLY A 41 14.43 -2.94 1.60
C GLY A 41 14.89 -3.09 0.13
N CYS A 42 16.20 -3.04 -0.09
CA CYS A 42 16.84 -3.40 -1.34
C CYS A 42 17.31 -4.86 -1.27
N HIS A 43 16.37 -5.75 -1.58
CA HIS A 43 16.54 -6.93 -2.44
C HIS A 43 17.32 -8.15 -1.90
N HIS A 44 16.62 -9.17 -1.38
CA HIS A 44 16.40 -10.47 -2.07
C HIS A 44 15.90 -11.61 -1.15
N HIS A 45 14.82 -12.28 -1.60
CA HIS A 45 14.26 -13.57 -1.15
C HIS A 45 13.11 -13.53 -0.11
N HIS A 46 11.93 -13.10 -0.58
CA HIS A 46 10.69 -13.79 -0.25
C HIS A 46 10.03 -14.15 -1.60
N ASP A 47 10.04 -15.45 -1.86
CA ASP A 47 9.20 -16.22 -2.78
C ASP A 47 8.88 -15.61 -4.17
N GLU A 48 9.61 -16.09 -5.18
CA GLU A 48 8.96 -16.44 -6.45
C GLU A 48 7.77 -17.36 -6.12
N ASP A 49 6.61 -17.09 -6.73
CA ASP A 49 5.32 -17.79 -6.64
C ASP A 49 4.21 -17.05 -5.83
N ASP A 50 3.25 -16.47 -6.57
CA ASP A 50 1.84 -16.16 -6.22
C ASP A 50 1.35 -14.71 -5.93
N PHE A 51 2.13 -13.64 -6.12
CA PHE A 51 1.59 -12.25 -6.08
C PHE A 51 1.79 -11.43 -7.36
N ASP A 52 2.27 -12.03 -8.45
CA ASP A 52 2.48 -11.34 -9.74
C ASP A 52 1.26 -11.44 -10.68
N ASP A 53 0.15 -12.04 -10.24
CA ASP A 53 -1.09 -12.21 -11.05
C ASP A 53 -2.22 -11.26 -10.62
N ALA A 54 -2.11 -10.58 -9.47
CA ALA A 54 -3.12 -9.65 -9.00
C ALA A 54 -2.86 -8.25 -9.58
N GLU A 55 -3.63 -7.88 -10.60
CA GLU A 55 -3.46 -6.60 -11.33
C GLU A 55 -4.32 -5.47 -10.71
N PHE A 56 -5.36 -5.79 -9.95
CA PHE A 56 -6.33 -4.83 -9.43
C PHE A 56 -6.82 -5.16 -8.01
N GLU A 57 -7.07 -4.13 -7.20
CA GLU A 57 -7.62 -4.26 -5.85
C GLU A 57 -8.97 -3.54 -5.75
N VAL A 58 -9.98 -4.18 -5.16
CA VAL A 58 -11.29 -3.57 -4.88
C VAL A 58 -11.75 -3.84 -3.45
N THR A 59 -12.37 -2.83 -2.82
CA THR A 59 -13.01 -2.99 -1.52
C THR A 59 -14.49 -3.33 -1.68
N CYS A 60 -14.93 -4.44 -1.07
CA CYS A 60 -16.34 -4.81 -1.06
C CYS A 60 -17.17 -3.75 -0.29
N PRO A 61 -18.23 -3.17 -0.89
CA PRO A 61 -19.05 -2.16 -0.23
C PRO A 61 -19.89 -2.70 0.93
N SER A 62 -20.10 -4.02 0.99
CA SER A 62 -21.00 -4.65 1.96
C SER A 62 -20.31 -5.14 3.22
N CYS A 63 -19.05 -5.59 3.14
CA CYS A 63 -18.27 -6.02 4.30
C CYS A 63 -17.01 -5.20 4.56
N GLY A 64 -16.56 -4.40 3.59
CA GLY A 64 -15.31 -3.64 3.71
C GLY A 64 -14.05 -4.49 3.54
N ASP A 65 -14.18 -5.76 3.15
CA ASP A 65 -13.03 -6.60 2.81
C ASP A 65 -12.42 -6.18 1.48
N THR A 66 -11.09 -6.15 1.45
CA THR A 66 -10.30 -5.89 0.25
C THR A 66 -10.08 -7.20 -0.51
N ILE A 67 -10.28 -7.17 -1.82
CA ILE A 67 -10.22 -8.33 -2.71
C ILE A 67 -9.25 -8.00 -3.85
N GLU A 68 -8.34 -8.92 -4.11
CA GLU A 68 -7.40 -8.88 -5.21
C GLU A 68 -8.00 -9.59 -6.44
N LEU A 69 -7.87 -8.97 -7.61
CA LEU A 69 -8.45 -9.38 -8.89
C LEU A 69 -7.39 -9.37 -9.99
N ASN A 70 -7.52 -10.28 -10.96
CA ASN A 70 -6.72 -10.31 -12.18
C ASN A 70 -7.58 -9.91 -13.41
N ASP A 71 -6.94 -9.67 -14.57
CA ASP A 71 -7.66 -9.28 -15.80
C ASP A 71 -8.74 -10.32 -16.19
N GLU A 72 -8.47 -11.63 -16.05
CA GLU A 72 -9.44 -12.68 -16.39
C GLU A 72 -10.72 -12.62 -15.54
N MET A 73 -10.60 -12.25 -14.26
CA MET A 73 -11.72 -12.11 -13.33
C MET A 73 -12.54 -10.84 -13.61
N LEU A 74 -11.88 -9.79 -14.10
CA LEU A 74 -12.56 -8.56 -14.54
C LEU A 74 -13.29 -8.77 -15.87
N GLU A 75 -12.72 -9.55 -16.79
CA GLU A 75 -13.37 -9.94 -18.04
C GLU A 75 -14.66 -10.76 -17.83
N GLU A 76 -14.78 -11.52 -16.72
CA GLU A 76 -16.01 -12.23 -16.38
C GLU A 76 -17.17 -11.25 -16.08
N GLY A 77 -16.86 -10.03 -15.65
CA GLY A 77 -17.83 -8.98 -15.32
C GLY A 77 -18.50 -9.13 -13.95
N SER A 78 -18.22 -10.21 -13.21
CA SER A 78 -18.69 -10.38 -11.84
C SER A 78 -17.84 -11.32 -11.00
N ILE A 79 -17.80 -11.11 -9.68
CA ILE A 79 -17.13 -11.98 -8.71
C ILE A 79 -17.94 -12.12 -7.43
N VAL A 80 -17.82 -13.25 -6.74
CA VAL A 80 -18.36 -13.41 -5.38
C VAL A 80 -17.32 -12.97 -4.35
N CYS A 81 -17.67 -11.98 -3.52
CA CYS A 81 -16.82 -11.55 -2.41
C CYS A 81 -16.54 -12.73 -1.43
N PRO A 82 -15.27 -13.05 -1.12
CA PRO A 82 -14.94 -14.13 -0.20
C PRO A 82 -15.31 -13.83 1.27
N GLY A 83 -15.39 -12.55 1.66
CA GLY A 83 -15.72 -12.13 3.03
C GLY A 83 -17.21 -12.24 3.38
N CYS A 84 -18.10 -11.91 2.44
CA CYS A 84 -19.54 -11.89 2.70
C CYS A 84 -20.40 -12.75 1.76
N GLY A 85 -19.83 -13.26 0.66
CA GLY A 85 -20.55 -14.06 -0.33
C GLY A 85 -21.49 -13.26 -1.23
N GLU A 86 -21.39 -11.93 -1.23
CA GLU A 86 -22.16 -11.08 -2.14
C GLU A 86 -21.50 -11.02 -3.53
N THR A 87 -22.32 -11.04 -4.57
CA THR A 87 -21.87 -10.88 -5.96
C THR A 87 -21.60 -9.40 -6.23
N LEU A 88 -20.37 -9.09 -6.63
CA LEU A 88 -19.91 -7.79 -7.11
C LEU A 88 -19.92 -7.85 -8.64
N GLU A 89 -20.51 -6.84 -9.28
CA GLU A 89 -20.55 -6.68 -10.74
C GLU A 89 -19.65 -5.50 -11.13
N PHE A 90 -18.81 -5.67 -12.16
CA PHE A 90 -17.90 -4.64 -12.67
C PHE A 90 -18.41 -4.11 -14.01
N ASP A 91 -18.82 -2.85 -14.04
CA ASP A 91 -19.14 -2.14 -15.28
C ASP A 91 -17.93 -1.30 -15.69
N PHE A 92 -17.32 -1.65 -16.82
CA PHE A 92 -16.38 -0.79 -17.53
C PHE A 92 -17.19 0.03 -18.53
N ASP A 93 -17.43 1.31 -18.23
CA ASP A 93 -17.96 2.24 -19.23
C ASP A 93 -16.92 2.36 -20.36
N ASP A 94 -17.18 1.72 -21.51
CA ASP A 94 -16.35 1.70 -22.74
C ASP A 94 -16.24 3.09 -23.42
N ASP A 95 -16.72 4.16 -22.76
CA ASP A 95 -16.84 5.52 -23.30
C ASP A 95 -15.59 6.40 -23.10
N GLU A 96 -14.45 5.86 -22.65
CA GLU A 96 -13.15 6.54 -22.79
C GLU A 96 -12.52 6.21 -24.16
N GLU A 97 -13.10 6.79 -25.23
CA GLU A 97 -12.38 6.88 -26.50
C GLU A 97 -11.05 7.62 -26.25
N PRO A 98 -9.89 7.08 -26.66
CA PRO A 98 -8.65 7.86 -26.61
C PRO A 98 -8.82 9.06 -27.54
N GLU A 99 -8.91 10.26 -26.97
CA GLU A 99 -8.84 11.52 -27.70
C GLU A 99 -7.50 11.54 -28.46
N GLU A 100 -7.51 11.13 -29.73
CA GLU A 100 -6.36 11.23 -30.62
C GLU A 100 -6.01 12.72 -30.75
N ASP A 101 -4.88 13.12 -30.16
CA ASP A 101 -4.23 14.42 -30.37
C ASP A 101 -3.87 14.56 -31.86
N GLY A 102 -4.85 15.02 -32.64
CA GLY A 102 -4.70 15.45 -34.01
C GLY A 102 -3.90 16.75 -34.05
N GLN A 103 -2.58 16.64 -34.15
CA GLN A 103 -1.71 17.74 -34.55
C GLN A 103 -2.07 18.23 -35.95
N GLU A 104 -2.53 19.48 -36.06
CA GLU A 104 -2.39 20.32 -37.26
C GLU A 104 -2.01 21.78 -36.94
#